data_AF-A0A0A2BQD1-F1
#
_entry.id   AF-A0A0A2BQD1-F1
#
_cell.length_a   1.000
_cell.length_b   1.000
_cell.length_c   1.000
_cell.angle_alpha   90.00
_cell.angle_beta   90.00
_cell.angle_gamma   90.00
#
_symmetry.space_group_name_H-M   'P 1'
#
loop_
_entity.id
_entity.type
_entity.pdbx_description
1 polymer ?
#
loop_
_entity_poly.entity_id
_entity_poly.type
_entity_poly.pdbx_seq_one_letter_code
_entity_poly.pdbx_strand_id
1 'polypeptide(L)' 'MVYRDEYYNPETEDKEITELITCKPRNGLDDTVKLLFEPQHTRFRHLAA' A
#
# COMPACT_ATOMS: atom_id res chain seq x y z
N MET A 1 -4.60 -4.57 -6.69
CA MET A 1 -4.65 -3.13 -7.00
C MET A 1 -3.69 -2.42 -6.08
N VAL A 2 -2.89 -1.49 -6.61
CA VAL A 2 -1.94 -0.71 -5.82
C VAL A 2 -2.52 0.69 -5.67
N TYR A 3 -2.74 1.13 -4.44
CA TYR A 3 -3.29 2.44 -4.13
C TYR A 3 -2.38 3.18 -3.15
N ARG A 4 -2.13 4.46 -3.42
CA ARG A 4 -1.31 5.34 -2.60
C ARG A 4 -2.05 6.64 -2.41
N ASP A 5 -2.50 6.91 -1.19
CA ASP A 5 -3.28 8.11 -0.90
C ASP A 5 -2.43 9.37 -1.07
N GLU A 6 -1.15 9.33 -0.66
CA GLU A 6 -0.20 10.43 -0.81
C GLU A 6 -0.07 10.95 -2.25
N TYR A 7 -0.26 10.08 -3.26
CA TYR A 7 -0.20 10.49 -4.67
C TYR A 7 -1.34 11.45 -5.06
N TYR A 8 -2.49 11.34 -4.41
CA TYR A 8 -3.68 12.15 -4.68
C TYR A 8 -3.91 13.21 -3.60
N ASN A 9 -3.45 12.97 -2.37
CA ASN A 9 -3.58 13.84 -1.22
C ASN A 9 -2.22 14.00 -0.50
N PRO A 10 -1.46 15.07 -0.81
CA PRO A 10 -0.14 15.30 -0.21
C PRO A 10 -0.16 15.55 1.32
N GLU A 11 -1.32 15.92 1.88
CA GLU A 11 -1.50 16.22 3.31
C GLU A 11 -2.07 15.03 4.09
N THR A 12 -2.15 13.84 3.47
CA THR A 12 -2.64 12.64 4.13
C THR A 12 -1.82 12.28 5.37
N GLU A 13 -2.47 11.63 6.33
CA GLU A 13 -1.81 11.06 7.52
C GLU A 13 -1.05 9.77 7.18
N ASP A 14 -1.51 9.02 6.16
CA ASP A 14 -0.92 7.76 5.68
C ASP A 14 0.25 8.04 4.68
N LYS A 15 1.19 8.91 5.05
CA LYS A 15 2.36 9.21 4.21
C LYS A 15 3.25 8.00 4.05
N GLU A 16 3.78 7.82 2.83
CA GLU A 16 4.61 6.67 2.46
C GLU A 16 3.93 5.30 2.65
N ILE A 17 2.62 5.27 2.92
CA ILE A 17 1.83 4.05 3.00
C ILE A 17 1.25 3.74 1.62
N THR A 18 1.34 2.46 1.25
CA THR A 18 0.69 1.90 0.08
C THR A 18 -0.26 0.79 0.49
N GLU A 19 -1.48 0.86 -0.01
CA GLU A 19 -2.48 -0.18 0.14
C GLU A 19 -2.43 -1.14 -1.04
N LEU A 20 -2.14 -2.41 -0.74
CA LEU A 20 -2.20 -3.51 -1.69
C LEU A 20 -3.52 -4.25 -1.51
N ILE A 21 -4.43 -4.02 -2.44
CA ILE A 21 -5.81 -4.55 -2.37
C ILE A 21 -5.94 -5.77 -3.29
N THR A 22 -6.25 -6.91 -2.70
CA THR A 22 -6.51 -8.17 -3.39
C THR A 22 -8.00 -8.28 -3.67
N CYS A 23 -8.45 -7.81 -4.83
CA CYS A 23 -9.89 -7.69 -5.12
C CYS A 23 -10.57 -8.95 -5.68
N LYS A 24 -9.79 -9.91 -6.21
CA LYS A 24 -10.31 -11.15 -6.84
C LYS A 24 -9.31 -12.30 -6.71
N PRO A 25 -9.05 -12.82 -5.50
CA PRO A 25 -8.22 -13.99 -5.32
C PRO A 25 -8.96 -15.26 -5.80
N ARG A 26 -8.20 -16.19 -6.38
CA ARG A 26 -8.75 -17.53 -6.74
C ARG A 26 -8.94 -18.42 -5.52
N ASN A 27 -8.11 -18.24 -4.50
CA ASN A 27 -7.99 -19.11 -3.34
C ASN A 27 -8.03 -18.27 -2.05
N GLY A 28 -9.14 -17.62 -1.74
CA GLY A 28 -9.26 -16.88 -0.48
C GLY A 28 -10.31 -15.78 -0.52
N LEU A 29 -10.23 -14.92 0.50
CA LEU A 29 -11.05 -13.72 0.64
C LEU A 29 -10.31 -12.50 0.09
N ASP A 30 -11.10 -11.50 -0.30
CA ASP A 30 -10.55 -10.19 -0.62
C ASP A 30 -9.92 -9.58 0.64
N ASP A 31 -8.74 -8.99 0.48
CA ASP A 31 -7.98 -8.41 1.59
C ASP A 31 -7.20 -7.16 1.16
N THR A 32 -6.93 -6.28 2.11
CA THR A 32 -6.15 -5.07 1.91
C THR A 32 -4.98 -5.04 2.87
N VAL A 33 -3.76 -5.10 2.32
CA VAL A 33 -2.52 -5.10 3.10
C VAL A 33 -1.87 -3.73 2.99
N LYS A 34 -1.56 -3.11 4.13
CA LYS A 34 -0.77 -1.87 4.17
C LYS A 34 0.72 -2.22 4.13
N LEU A 35 1.48 -1.50 3.29
CA LEU A 35 2.92 -1.63 3.10
C LEU A 35 3.56 -0.24 3.16
N LEU A 36 4.82 -0.17 3.59
CA LEU A 36 5.61 1.06 3.46
C LEU A 36 6.21 1.12 2.05
N PHE A 37 6.17 2.29 1.40
CA PHE A 37 6.76 2.53 0.09
C PHE A 37 7.82 3.61 0.14
N GLU A 38 9.05 3.25 -0.22
CA GLU A 38 10.20 4.15 -0.30
C GLU A 38 10.37 4.66 -1.75
N PRO A 39 9.89 5.86 -2.11
CA PRO A 39 9.90 6.34 -3.50
C PRO A 39 11.32 6.51 -4.05
N GLN A 40 12.29 6.84 -3.19
CA GLN A 40 13.70 7.03 -3.52
C GLN A 40 14.37 5.74 -4.04
N HIS A 41 13.85 4.58 -3.67
CA HIS A 41 14.39 3.27 -4.05
C HIS A 41 13.38 2.40 -4.80
N THR A 42 12.16 2.92 -5.05
CA THR A 42 11.03 2.17 -5.62
C THR A 42 10.84 0.83 -4.90
N ARG A 43 10.90 0.84 -3.56
CA ARG A 43 10.93 -0.37 -2.74
C ARG A 43 9.76 -0.43 -1.76
N PHE A 44 9.16 -1.61 -1.62
CA PHE A 44 8.15 -1.90 -0.61
C PHE A 44 8.80 -2.56 0.62
N ARG A 45 8.38 -2.16 1.82
CA ARG A 45 8.78 -2.78 3.09
C ARG A 45 7.56 -3.17 3.93
N HIS A 46 7.78 -4.13 4.81
CA HIS A 46 6.79 -4.53 5.81
C HIS A 46 6.65 -3.44 6.89
N LEU A 47 5.42 -3.23 7.35
CA LEU A 47 5.13 -2.30 8.45
C LEU A 47 5.55 -2.81 9.83
N ALA A 48 5.76 -4.12 9.98
CA ALA A 48 5.98 -4.78 11.27
C ALA A 48 7.44 -5.25 11.49
N ALA A 49 8.41 -4.58 10.88
CA ALA A 49 9.83 -4.93 11.04
C ALA A 49 10.40 -4.47 12.39
#